data_AF-A0A2D7M0G7-F1
#
_entry.id   AF-A0A2D7M0G7-F1
#
_cell.length_a   1.000
_cell.length_b   1.000
_cell.length_c   1.000
_cell.angle_alpha   90.00
_cell.angle_beta   90.00
_cell.angle_gamma   90.00
#
_symmetry.space_group_name_H-M   'P 1'
#
loop_
_entity.id
_entity.type
_entity.pdbx_description
1 polymer ?
#
loop_
_entity_poly.entity_id
_entity_poly.type
_entity_poly.pdbx_seq_one_letter_code
_entity_poly.pdbx_strand_id
1 'polypeptide(L)'
;MQGASLNESAAKNPETSPPLLAFDGDCRLCVGSIRGLERTGILGNLETCAATLVKGEDRQVLDQHRRAGEIVLLLDNRKSALSGAAAFRWILQQRFPGFLSSTLNWLPIFWVMTLGYRLIASWRRILIPPPVTPDPLFPEPGWVGAFRGSVSILLLFGTVITISIFSTKLGIGNSDQWSPADQLLQYPGFLIGAVLILNTLLVTLLGYRRIIDLFATQTFTCFLGALASGTLLAIPAFVFKIQVPLIVVCLLYVVITSALMQNYWIWLGIGDEKKGLTAQFTTTLAVTLGGSTLWTGYLATFP
;
A
#
# COMPACT_ATOMS: atom_id res chain seq x y z
N MET A 1 36.26 -69.13 -13.34
CA MET A 1 36.66 -67.96 -12.54
C MET A 1 35.64 -66.86 -12.79
N GLN A 2 34.70 -66.72 -11.85
CA GLN A 2 33.65 -65.69 -11.86
C GLN A 2 34.28 -64.36 -11.39
N GLY A 3 34.32 -63.36 -12.26
CA GLY A 3 34.66 -61.99 -11.90
C GLY A 3 33.39 -61.22 -11.57
N ALA A 4 33.09 -61.08 -10.29
CA ALA A 4 32.03 -60.21 -9.80
C ALA A 4 32.51 -58.74 -9.90
N SER A 5 31.99 -57.97 -10.86
CA SER A 5 32.14 -56.52 -10.86
C SER A 5 31.05 -55.89 -9.99
N LEU A 6 31.37 -55.70 -8.71
CA LEU A 6 30.66 -54.77 -7.84
C LEU A 6 30.98 -53.35 -8.31
N ASN A 7 30.20 -52.83 -9.25
CA ASN A 7 30.21 -51.39 -9.49
C ASN A 7 29.34 -50.74 -8.42
N GLU A 8 30.04 -50.08 -7.51
CA GLU A 8 29.53 -49.15 -6.52
C GLU A 8 28.50 -48.21 -7.14
N SER A 9 27.24 -48.39 -6.73
CA SER A 9 26.25 -47.31 -6.75
C SER A 9 26.76 -46.22 -5.81
N ALA A 10 27.61 -45.34 -6.33
CA ALA A 10 27.95 -44.10 -5.66
C ALA A 10 26.63 -43.37 -5.35
N ALA A 11 26.31 -43.28 -4.05
CA ALA A 11 25.17 -42.53 -3.57
C ALA A 11 25.31 -41.11 -4.11
N LYS A 12 24.44 -40.76 -5.08
CA LYS A 12 24.33 -39.41 -5.61
C LYS A 12 24.03 -38.52 -4.41
N ASN A 13 25.04 -37.76 -3.95
CA ASN A 13 24.83 -36.78 -2.90
C ASN A 13 23.60 -35.97 -3.29
N PRO A 14 22.56 -35.88 -2.43
CA PRO A 14 21.36 -35.15 -2.79
C PRO A 14 21.78 -33.71 -3.09
N GLU A 15 21.69 -33.31 -4.36
CA GLU A 15 21.94 -31.94 -4.78
C GLU A 15 21.03 -31.05 -3.92
N THR A 16 21.63 -30.34 -2.96
CA THR A 16 20.91 -29.44 -2.09
C THR A 16 20.38 -28.31 -2.95
N SER A 17 19.08 -28.34 -3.21
CA SER A 17 18.42 -27.33 -4.02
C SER A 17 18.49 -25.99 -3.27
N PRO A 18 18.94 -24.91 -3.91
CA PRO A 18 19.03 -23.62 -3.25
C PRO A 18 17.63 -23.15 -2.82
N PRO A 19 17.54 -22.33 -1.76
CA PRO A 19 16.27 -21.81 -1.31
C PRO A 19 15.62 -20.93 -2.37
N LEU A 20 14.29 -21.05 -2.49
CA LEU A 20 13.50 -20.41 -3.53
C LEU A 20 12.55 -19.37 -2.92
N LEU A 21 12.70 -18.12 -3.34
CA LEU A 21 11.78 -17.03 -3.03
C LEU A 21 10.73 -16.90 -4.13
N ALA A 22 9.54 -17.43 -3.85
CA ALA A 22 8.36 -17.26 -4.68
C ALA A 22 7.65 -15.92 -4.37
N PHE A 23 7.33 -15.16 -5.41
CA PHE A 23 6.61 -13.89 -5.28
C PHE A 23 5.44 -13.79 -6.25
N ASP A 24 4.57 -12.80 -6.01
CA ASP A 24 3.40 -12.53 -6.85
C ASP A 24 3.82 -11.84 -8.16
N GLY A 25 3.92 -12.61 -9.25
CA GLY A 25 4.38 -12.13 -10.55
C GLY A 25 3.44 -11.13 -11.23
N ASP A 26 2.15 -11.14 -10.86
CA ASP A 26 1.15 -10.23 -11.42
C ASP A 26 1.13 -8.88 -10.69
N CYS A 27 1.77 -8.80 -9.52
CA CYS A 27 1.86 -7.58 -8.74
C CYS A 27 3.13 -6.79 -9.10
N ARG A 28 2.95 -5.67 -9.82
CA ARG A 28 4.04 -4.75 -10.20
C ARG A 28 4.87 -4.26 -9.01
N LEU A 29 4.23 -4.00 -7.87
CA LEU A 29 4.94 -3.65 -6.64
C LEU A 29 5.86 -4.79 -6.21
N CYS A 30 5.36 -6.03 -6.14
CA CYS A 30 6.16 -7.18 -5.77
C CYS A 30 7.32 -7.42 -6.74
N VAL A 31 7.06 -7.40 -8.05
CA VAL A 31 8.10 -7.53 -9.08
C VAL A 31 9.16 -6.43 -8.94
N GLY A 32 8.73 -5.17 -8.76
CA GLY A 32 9.64 -4.03 -8.57
C GLY A 32 10.47 -4.15 -7.31
N SER A 33 9.86 -4.53 -6.19
CA SER A 33 10.54 -4.75 -4.91
C SER A 33 11.57 -5.87 -5.01
N ILE A 34 11.21 -7.03 -5.60
CA ILE A 34 12.15 -8.15 -5.77
C ILE A 34 13.33 -7.76 -6.64
N ARG A 35 13.10 -7.13 -7.81
CA ARG A 35 14.18 -6.62 -8.67
C ARG A 35 15.06 -5.59 -7.96
N GLY A 36 14.48 -4.76 -7.09
CA GLY A 36 15.23 -3.83 -6.25
C GLY A 36 16.14 -4.54 -5.25
N LEU A 37 15.62 -5.59 -4.59
CA LEU A 37 16.40 -6.41 -3.65
C LEU A 37 17.50 -7.22 -4.36
N GLU A 38 17.26 -7.70 -5.58
CA GLU A 38 18.27 -8.34 -6.43
C GLU A 38 19.40 -7.37 -6.79
N ARG A 39 19.06 -6.17 -7.29
CA ARG A 39 20.04 -5.15 -7.68
C ARG A 39 20.90 -4.65 -6.53
N THR A 40 20.33 -4.59 -5.33
CA THR A 40 21.07 -4.22 -4.10
C THR A 40 21.86 -5.39 -3.51
N GLY A 41 21.75 -6.59 -4.08
CA GLY A 41 22.42 -7.81 -3.62
C GLY A 41 21.89 -8.33 -2.28
N ILE A 42 20.71 -7.88 -1.82
CA ILE A 42 20.12 -8.30 -0.55
C ILE A 42 19.68 -9.76 -0.60
N LEU A 43 19.21 -10.23 -1.75
CA LEU A 43 18.75 -11.63 -1.91
C LEU A 43 19.89 -12.64 -1.96
N GLY A 44 21.13 -12.21 -2.21
CA GLY A 44 22.30 -13.10 -2.25
C GLY A 44 22.13 -14.25 -3.24
N ASN A 45 22.22 -15.48 -2.75
CA ASN A 45 22.14 -16.71 -3.54
C ASN A 45 20.73 -17.31 -3.60
N LEU A 46 19.69 -16.56 -3.21
CA LEU A 46 18.31 -17.01 -3.31
C LEU A 46 17.88 -17.06 -4.78
N GLU A 47 17.29 -18.19 -5.18
CA GLU A 47 16.55 -18.22 -6.45
C GLU A 47 15.26 -17.42 -6.28
N THR A 48 14.90 -16.61 -7.28
CA THR A 48 13.65 -15.86 -7.30
C THR A 48 12.77 -16.37 -8.43
N CYS A 49 11.50 -16.58 -8.15
CA CYS A 49 10.56 -17.05 -9.17
C CYS A 49 9.17 -16.49 -8.94
N ALA A 50 8.47 -16.15 -10.02
CA ALA A 50 7.05 -15.85 -9.93
C ALA A 50 6.30 -17.12 -9.51
N ALA A 51 5.38 -17.02 -8.56
CA ALA A 51 4.63 -18.16 -8.03
C ALA A 51 3.92 -18.97 -9.13
N THR A 52 3.46 -18.30 -10.20
CA THR A 52 2.81 -18.91 -11.37
C THR A 52 3.74 -19.78 -12.22
N LEU A 53 5.06 -19.58 -12.11
CA LEU A 53 6.07 -20.33 -12.85
C LEU A 53 6.66 -21.50 -12.06
N VAL A 54 6.35 -21.63 -10.77
CA VAL A 54 6.77 -22.75 -9.92
C VAL A 54 6.01 -24.02 -10.32
N LYS A 55 6.71 -25.14 -10.52
CA LYS A 55 6.16 -26.42 -10.99
C LYS A 55 6.55 -27.56 -10.06
N GLY A 56 5.89 -28.72 -10.20
CA GLY A 56 6.28 -29.96 -9.51
C GLY A 56 6.00 -29.94 -8.00
N GLU A 57 6.89 -30.58 -7.23
CA GLU A 57 6.76 -30.70 -5.76
C GLU A 57 6.82 -29.34 -5.05
N ASP A 58 7.68 -28.43 -5.52
CA ASP A 58 7.79 -27.07 -5.00
C ASP A 58 6.46 -26.32 -5.05
N ARG A 59 5.67 -26.58 -6.10
CA ARG A 59 4.34 -25.97 -6.25
C ARG A 59 3.37 -26.45 -5.18
N GLN A 60 3.46 -27.72 -4.77
CA GLN A 60 2.61 -28.27 -3.71
C GLN A 60 2.92 -27.64 -2.37
N VAL A 61 4.21 -27.52 -2.01
CA VAL A 61 4.65 -26.87 -0.75
C VAL A 61 4.29 -25.39 -0.76
N LEU A 62 4.50 -24.73 -1.91
CA LEU A 62 4.11 -23.34 -2.11
C LEU A 62 2.61 -23.17 -1.89
N ASP A 63 1.75 -23.93 -2.55
CA ASP A 63 0.29 -23.77 -2.47
C ASP A 63 -0.28 -24.03 -1.07
N GLN A 64 0.37 -24.88 -0.25
CA GLN A 64 0.00 -25.08 1.15
C GLN A 64 0.24 -23.85 2.03
N HIS A 65 1.25 -23.05 1.72
CA HIS A 65 1.67 -21.89 2.54
C HIS A 65 1.35 -20.55 1.88
N ARG A 66 0.96 -20.56 0.61
CA ARG A 66 0.70 -19.37 -0.17
C ARG A 66 -0.58 -18.69 0.31
N ARG A 67 -0.41 -17.50 0.85
CA ARG A 67 -1.50 -16.54 1.09
C ARG A 67 -1.43 -15.48 0.01
N ALA A 68 -2.57 -15.17 -0.62
CA ALA A 68 -2.65 -14.05 -1.55
C ALA A 68 -2.22 -12.77 -0.82
N GLY A 69 -1.21 -12.07 -1.31
CA GLY A 69 -0.60 -10.97 -0.56
C GLY A 69 0.86 -11.17 -0.18
N GLU A 70 1.31 -12.43 -0.10
CA GLU A 70 2.54 -12.77 0.60
C GLU A 70 3.62 -13.34 -0.34
N ILE A 71 4.86 -12.95 -0.09
CA ILE A 71 6.02 -13.71 -0.59
C ILE A 71 6.12 -15.02 0.19
N VAL A 72 6.61 -16.07 -0.45
CA VAL A 72 6.85 -17.37 0.18
C VAL A 72 8.29 -17.79 -0.10
N LEU A 73 9.02 -18.10 0.95
CA LEU A 73 10.39 -18.58 0.88
C LEU A 73 10.41 -20.07 1.21
N LEU A 74 10.83 -20.89 0.26
CA LEU A 74 11.01 -22.33 0.44
C LEU A 74 12.44 -22.61 0.93
N LEU A 75 12.54 -23.32 2.05
CA LEU A 75 13.78 -23.64 2.77
C LEU A 75 13.96 -25.17 2.86
N ASP A 76 15.13 -25.61 3.32
CA ASP A 76 15.45 -27.02 3.63
C ASP A 76 15.19 -27.99 2.47
N ASN A 77 15.85 -27.75 1.32
CA ASN A 77 15.56 -28.45 0.06
C ASN A 77 14.09 -28.33 -0.34
N ARG A 78 13.51 -27.14 -0.09
CA ARG A 78 12.15 -26.74 -0.46
C ARG A 78 11.02 -27.53 0.22
N LYS A 79 11.31 -28.15 1.37
CA LYS A 79 10.32 -28.89 2.17
C LYS A 79 9.61 -28.05 3.22
N SER A 80 10.21 -26.93 3.63
CA SER A 80 9.62 -26.00 4.59
C SER A 80 9.39 -24.64 3.92
N ALA A 81 8.44 -23.86 4.44
CA ALA A 81 8.11 -22.56 3.87
C ALA A 81 7.91 -21.50 4.95
N LEU A 82 8.46 -20.31 4.71
CA LEU A 82 8.15 -19.08 5.45
C LEU A 82 7.34 -18.14 4.57
N SER A 83 6.38 -17.41 5.12
CA SER A 83 5.59 -16.44 4.36
C SER A 83 5.69 -15.01 4.91
N GLY A 84 5.44 -14.05 4.02
CA GLY A 84 5.27 -12.63 4.35
C GLY A 84 6.43 -12.04 5.14
N ALA A 85 6.11 -11.43 6.30
CA ALA A 85 7.10 -10.79 7.15
C ALA A 85 8.14 -11.77 7.71
N ALA A 86 7.79 -13.04 7.94
CA ALA A 86 8.75 -14.03 8.42
C ALA A 86 9.80 -14.37 7.37
N ALA A 87 9.38 -14.54 6.11
CA ALA A 87 10.28 -14.71 4.98
C ALA A 87 11.19 -13.48 4.81
N PHE A 88 10.62 -12.27 4.86
CA PHE A 88 11.40 -11.04 4.75
C PHE A 88 12.41 -10.88 5.89
N ARG A 89 12.02 -11.21 7.14
CA ARG A 89 12.94 -11.22 8.29
C ARG A 89 14.12 -12.14 8.02
N TRP A 90 13.85 -13.36 7.58
CA TRP A 90 14.88 -14.35 7.33
C TRP A 90 15.89 -13.85 6.29
N ILE A 91 15.41 -13.24 5.20
CA ILE A 91 16.28 -12.65 4.15
C ILE A 91 17.19 -11.57 4.75
N LEU A 92 16.64 -10.65 5.56
CA LEU A 92 17.43 -9.60 6.20
C LEU A 92 18.46 -10.16 7.19
N GLN A 93 18.09 -11.20 7.95
CA GLN A 93 18.97 -11.85 8.92
C GLN A 93 20.15 -12.56 8.25
N GLN A 94 19.92 -13.19 7.10
CA GLN A 94 20.98 -13.81 6.31
C GLN A 94 21.93 -12.78 5.70
N ARG A 95 21.38 -11.65 5.22
CA ARG A 95 22.19 -10.61 4.58
C ARG A 95 23.01 -9.80 5.57
N PHE A 96 22.45 -9.51 6.75
CA PHE A 96 23.05 -8.65 7.76
C PHE A 96 23.21 -9.41 9.09
N PRO A 97 24.19 -10.32 9.18
CA PRO A 97 24.43 -11.08 10.40
C PRO A 97 24.90 -10.17 11.54
N GLY A 98 24.74 -10.63 12.79
CA GLY A 98 25.17 -9.91 13.98
C GLY A 98 24.06 -9.10 14.65
N PHE A 99 24.33 -7.83 14.97
CA PHE A 99 23.43 -7.00 15.77
C PHE A 99 22.03 -6.87 15.14
N LEU A 100 21.94 -6.63 13.83
CA LEU A 100 20.65 -6.48 13.14
C LEU A 100 19.79 -7.74 13.25
N SER A 101 20.40 -8.93 13.19
CA SER A 101 19.67 -10.18 13.34
C SER A 101 19.06 -10.34 14.73
N SER A 102 19.80 -9.94 15.77
CA SER A 102 19.31 -9.92 17.15
C SER A 102 18.15 -8.92 17.32
N THR A 103 18.31 -7.71 16.79
CA THR A 103 17.27 -6.66 16.81
C THR A 103 15.99 -7.12 16.09
N LEU A 104 16.10 -7.77 14.94
CA LEU A 104 14.94 -8.29 14.18
C LEU A 104 14.22 -9.46 14.89
N ASN A 105 14.88 -10.15 15.81
CA ASN A 105 14.27 -11.17 16.65
C ASN A 105 13.52 -10.59 17.84
N TRP A 106 13.71 -9.31 18.17
CA TRP A 106 12.97 -8.67 19.24
C TRP A 106 11.49 -8.56 18.85
N LEU A 107 10.62 -9.13 19.70
CA LEU A 107 9.20 -9.30 19.41
C LEU A 107 8.48 -8.00 19.00
N PRO A 108 8.71 -6.84 19.65
CA PRO A 108 8.08 -5.58 19.24
C PRO A 108 8.47 -5.15 17.81
N ILE A 109 9.73 -5.31 17.43
CA ILE A 109 10.20 -4.97 16.08
C ILE A 109 9.60 -5.92 15.05
N PHE A 110 9.57 -7.22 15.36
CA PHE A 110 8.92 -8.18 14.48
C PHE A 110 7.43 -7.88 14.30
N TRP A 111 6.76 -7.42 15.35
CA TRP A 111 5.35 -7.00 15.29
C TRP A 111 5.15 -5.78 14.39
N VAL A 112 5.97 -4.73 14.54
CA VAL A 112 5.96 -3.54 13.68
C VAL A 112 6.21 -3.93 12.23
N MET A 113 7.20 -4.78 11.96
CA MET A 113 7.50 -5.25 10.61
C MET A 113 6.35 -6.09 10.03
N THR A 114 5.70 -6.91 10.85
CA THR A 114 4.50 -7.66 10.43
C THR A 114 3.36 -6.72 10.07
N LEU A 115 3.13 -5.69 10.87
CA LEU A 115 2.10 -4.68 10.61
C LEU A 115 2.41 -3.89 9.33
N GLY A 116 3.65 -3.44 9.16
CA GLY A 116 4.11 -2.74 7.96
C GLY A 116 4.02 -3.60 6.71
N TYR A 117 4.42 -4.87 6.80
CA TYR A 117 4.27 -5.82 5.70
C TYR A 117 2.80 -6.01 5.32
N ARG A 118 1.92 -6.23 6.31
CA ARG A 118 0.48 -6.38 6.07
C ARG A 118 -0.14 -5.12 5.48
N LEU A 119 0.30 -3.94 5.92
CA LEU A 119 -0.12 -2.66 5.34
C LEU A 119 0.24 -2.58 3.86
N ILE A 120 1.49 -2.84 3.51
CA ILE A 120 1.92 -2.84 2.10
C ILE A 120 1.17 -3.92 1.31
N ALA A 121 1.06 -5.13 1.85
CA ALA A 121 0.39 -6.25 1.19
C ALA A 121 -1.10 -5.96 0.92
N SER A 122 -1.78 -5.30 1.86
CA SER A 122 -3.18 -4.91 1.71
C SER A 122 -3.36 -3.67 0.83
N TRP A 123 -2.41 -2.73 0.76
CA TRP A 123 -2.54 -1.54 -0.11
C TRP A 123 -1.94 -1.72 -1.49
N ARG A 124 -1.11 -2.74 -1.76
CA ARG A 124 -0.44 -2.90 -3.06
C ARG A 124 -1.40 -2.92 -4.25
N ARG A 125 -2.59 -3.51 -4.10
CA ARG A 125 -3.64 -3.54 -5.14
C ARG A 125 -4.42 -2.24 -5.29
N ILE A 126 -4.22 -1.28 -4.39
CA ILE A 126 -4.71 0.09 -4.51
C ILE A 126 -3.60 0.98 -5.10
N LEU A 127 -2.36 0.79 -4.63
CA LEU A 127 -1.18 1.60 -5.00
C LEU A 127 -0.63 1.29 -6.38
N ILE A 128 -0.28 0.01 -6.63
CA ILE A 128 0.28 -0.44 -7.92
C ILE A 128 -0.44 -1.70 -8.36
N PRO A 129 -1.56 -1.49 -9.01
CA PRO A 129 -2.56 -2.53 -9.04
C PRO A 129 -2.45 -3.39 -10.32
N PRO A 130 -2.86 -4.67 -10.28
CA PRO A 130 -2.43 -5.66 -11.28
C PRO A 130 -3.14 -5.48 -12.64
N PRO A 131 -2.46 -5.77 -13.76
CA PRO A 131 -3.04 -5.66 -15.11
C PRO A 131 -4.06 -6.76 -15.43
N VAL A 132 -4.07 -7.85 -14.65
CA VAL A 132 -4.95 -9.01 -14.83
C VAL A 132 -5.90 -9.15 -13.65
N THR A 133 -7.09 -9.66 -13.93
CA THR A 133 -8.10 -9.96 -12.92
C THR A 133 -7.55 -10.99 -11.91
N PRO A 134 -7.84 -10.85 -10.60
CA PRO A 134 -7.37 -11.79 -9.60
C PRO A 134 -7.79 -13.22 -9.96
N ASP A 135 -6.84 -14.15 -9.86
CA ASP A 135 -7.10 -15.58 -10.04
C ASP A 135 -8.24 -16.03 -9.11
N PRO A 136 -9.37 -16.55 -9.63
CA PRO A 136 -10.50 -16.98 -8.82
C PRO A 136 -10.15 -18.11 -7.85
N LEU A 137 -9.06 -18.85 -8.09
CA LEU A 137 -8.57 -19.90 -7.19
C LEU A 137 -7.89 -19.33 -5.94
N PHE A 138 -7.52 -18.04 -5.94
CA PHE A 138 -6.84 -17.39 -4.82
C PHE A 138 -7.58 -16.12 -4.41
N PRO A 139 -8.76 -16.27 -3.76
CA PRO A 139 -9.50 -15.13 -3.27
C PRO A 139 -8.66 -14.34 -2.27
N GLU A 140 -8.89 -13.03 -2.27
CA GLU A 140 -8.27 -12.15 -1.28
C GLU A 140 -8.73 -12.55 0.13
N PRO A 141 -7.82 -12.69 1.11
CA PRO A 141 -8.20 -13.05 2.45
C PRO A 141 -9.18 -12.02 3.03
N GLY A 142 -10.23 -12.49 3.72
CA GLY A 142 -11.26 -11.60 4.28
C GLY A 142 -10.71 -10.54 5.25
N TRP A 143 -9.58 -10.82 5.92
CA TRP A 143 -8.92 -9.85 6.79
C TRP A 143 -8.43 -8.62 6.04
N VAL A 144 -8.11 -8.72 4.75
CA VAL A 144 -7.57 -7.58 3.98
C VAL A 144 -8.60 -6.47 3.86
N GLY A 145 -9.87 -6.80 3.61
CA GLY A 145 -10.95 -5.82 3.57
C GLY A 145 -11.16 -5.14 4.93
N ALA A 146 -11.20 -5.92 6.02
CA ALA A 146 -11.34 -5.37 7.37
C ALA A 146 -10.15 -4.46 7.74
N PHE A 147 -8.93 -4.90 7.43
CA PHE A 147 -7.72 -4.13 7.65
C PHE A 147 -7.70 -2.85 6.79
N ARG A 148 -8.17 -2.94 5.53
CA ARG A 148 -8.43 -1.80 4.64
C ARG A 148 -9.31 -0.75 5.30
N GLY A 149 -10.51 -1.15 5.73
CA GLY A 149 -11.45 -0.26 6.40
C GLY A 149 -10.87 0.39 7.66
N SER A 150 -10.24 -0.39 8.54
CA SER A 150 -9.70 0.12 9.81
C SER A 150 -8.61 1.17 9.62
N VAL A 151 -7.64 0.94 8.73
CA VAL A 151 -6.60 1.96 8.47
C VAL A 151 -7.18 3.15 7.71
N SER A 152 -8.19 2.96 6.86
CA SER A 152 -8.85 4.08 6.16
C SER A 152 -9.50 5.06 7.15
N ILE A 153 -10.13 4.55 8.21
CA ILE A 153 -10.64 5.36 9.31
C ILE A 153 -9.48 6.12 10.00
N LEU A 154 -8.38 5.42 10.31
CA LEU A 154 -7.21 6.05 10.91
C LEU A 154 -6.61 7.15 10.02
N LEU A 155 -6.51 6.92 8.71
CA LEU A 155 -6.01 7.89 7.73
C LEU A 155 -6.93 9.10 7.60
N LEU A 156 -8.24 8.90 7.74
CA LEU A 156 -9.20 9.99 7.75
C LEU A 156 -8.95 10.93 8.95
N PHE A 157 -8.81 10.38 10.15
CA PHE A 157 -8.43 11.17 11.32
C PHE A 157 -7.04 11.80 11.15
N GLY A 158 -6.09 11.03 10.62
CA GLY A 158 -4.73 11.51 10.31
C GLY A 158 -4.73 12.68 9.33
N THR A 159 -5.63 12.71 8.36
CA THR A 159 -5.78 13.81 7.39
C THR A 159 -6.18 15.10 8.10
N VAL A 160 -7.19 15.01 8.97
CA VAL A 160 -7.70 16.16 9.74
C VAL A 160 -6.62 16.71 10.68
N ILE A 161 -5.92 15.82 11.38
CA ILE A 161 -4.79 16.19 12.25
C ILE A 161 -3.68 16.87 11.43
N THR A 162 -3.32 16.29 10.28
CA THR A 162 -2.27 16.82 9.41
C THR A 162 -2.61 18.24 8.94
N ILE A 163 -3.85 18.46 8.47
CA ILE A 163 -4.30 19.78 8.02
C ILE A 163 -4.33 20.77 9.19
N SER A 164 -4.81 20.37 10.37
CA SER A 164 -4.81 21.23 11.56
C SER A 164 -3.39 21.65 11.99
N ILE A 165 -2.43 20.73 11.96
CA ILE A 165 -1.03 21.03 12.25
C ILE A 165 -0.46 22.00 11.20
N PHE A 166 -0.70 21.75 9.91
CA PHE A 166 -0.17 22.64 8.88
C PHE A 166 -0.88 24.00 8.85
N SER A 167 -2.18 24.08 9.07
CA SER A 167 -2.91 25.35 9.06
C SER A 167 -2.43 26.27 10.18
N THR A 168 -2.28 25.74 11.40
CA THR A 168 -1.75 26.48 12.56
C THR A 168 -0.31 26.94 12.34
N LYS A 169 0.55 26.09 11.74
CA LYS A 169 1.95 26.42 11.49
C LYS A 169 2.16 27.38 10.33
N LEU A 170 1.31 27.33 9.31
CA LEU A 170 1.37 28.20 8.13
C LEU A 170 0.61 29.53 8.34
N GLY A 171 -0.10 29.69 9.45
CA GLY A 171 -0.94 30.87 9.71
C GLY A 171 -2.12 30.97 8.74
N ILE A 172 -2.62 29.82 8.27
CA ILE A 172 -3.73 29.74 7.31
C ILE A 172 -5.04 29.74 8.12
N GLY A 173 -5.78 30.86 8.03
CA GLY A 173 -7.05 31.08 8.73
C GLY A 173 -6.90 31.84 10.05
N ASN A 174 -7.96 32.52 10.49
CA ASN A 174 -8.01 33.22 11.78
C ASN A 174 -8.08 32.21 12.93
N SER A 175 -6.95 31.57 13.27
CA SER A 175 -6.85 30.53 14.30
C SER A 175 -7.22 30.99 15.70
N ASP A 176 -7.23 32.30 15.95
CA ASP A 176 -7.41 32.88 17.29
C ASP A 176 -8.86 32.82 17.80
N GLN A 177 -9.84 32.54 16.93
CA GLN A 177 -11.26 32.53 17.31
C GLN A 177 -11.85 31.15 17.57
N TRP A 178 -11.15 30.07 17.25
CA TRP A 178 -11.76 28.74 17.17
C TRP A 178 -11.19 27.83 18.25
N SER A 179 -12.05 27.27 19.10
CA SER A 179 -11.59 26.28 20.05
C SER A 179 -11.06 25.04 19.30
N PRO A 180 -10.06 24.32 19.84
CA PRO A 180 -9.57 23.09 19.23
C PRO A 180 -10.69 22.07 18.96
N ALA A 181 -11.75 22.06 19.78
CA ALA A 181 -12.91 21.19 19.60
C ALA A 181 -13.77 21.59 18.38
N ASP A 182 -13.92 22.89 18.09
CA ASP A 182 -14.64 23.38 16.92
C ASP A 182 -13.90 23.03 15.62
N GLN A 183 -12.57 23.12 15.65
CA GLN A 183 -11.73 22.66 14.55
C GLN A 183 -11.81 21.12 14.38
N LEU A 184 -11.94 20.37 15.48
CA LEU A 184 -12.02 18.92 15.43
C LEU A 184 -13.40 18.37 15.07
N LEU A 185 -14.45 19.19 15.00
CA LEU A 185 -15.79 18.76 14.53
C LEU A 185 -16.11 19.26 13.12
N GLN A 186 -15.77 20.50 12.78
CA GLN A 186 -16.17 21.10 11.50
C GLN A 186 -15.36 20.59 10.30
N TYR A 187 -14.03 20.54 10.40
CA TYR A 187 -13.17 20.02 9.33
C TYR A 187 -13.39 18.53 9.02
N PRO A 188 -13.42 17.61 10.02
CA PRO A 188 -13.71 16.20 9.74
C PRO A 188 -15.12 15.97 9.23
N GLY A 189 -16.13 16.70 9.74
CA GLY A 189 -17.54 16.49 9.35
C GLY A 189 -17.75 16.61 7.85
N PHE A 190 -17.16 17.63 7.21
CA PHE A 190 -17.26 17.83 5.77
C PHE A 190 -16.48 16.79 4.97
N LEU A 191 -15.24 16.47 5.38
CA LEU A 191 -14.44 15.43 4.70
C LEU A 191 -15.11 14.05 4.81
N ILE A 192 -15.58 13.69 6.00
CA ILE A 192 -16.33 12.45 6.24
C ILE A 192 -17.60 12.45 5.39
N GLY A 193 -18.36 13.54 5.39
CA GLY A 193 -19.56 13.69 4.59
C GLY A 193 -19.28 13.52 3.09
N ALA A 194 -18.27 14.22 2.56
CA ALA A 194 -17.89 14.15 1.15
C ALA A 194 -17.42 12.75 0.75
N VAL A 195 -16.57 12.11 1.57
CA VAL A 195 -16.10 10.74 1.35
C VAL A 195 -17.27 9.76 1.42
N LEU A 196 -18.16 9.87 2.41
CA LEU A 196 -19.30 8.95 2.56
C LEU A 196 -20.32 9.11 1.42
N ILE A 197 -20.76 10.33 1.12
CA ILE A 197 -21.71 10.61 0.03
C ILE A 197 -21.17 10.08 -1.30
N LEU A 198 -19.88 10.32 -1.57
CA LEU A 198 -19.26 9.86 -2.80
C LEU A 198 -19.15 8.33 -2.85
N ASN A 199 -18.77 7.68 -1.74
CA ASN A 199 -18.79 6.21 -1.69
C ASN A 199 -20.20 5.67 -1.95
N THR A 200 -21.24 6.27 -1.36
CA THR A 200 -22.63 5.89 -1.63
C THR A 200 -22.99 6.05 -3.11
N LEU A 201 -22.58 7.14 -3.77
CA LEU A 201 -22.80 7.36 -5.20
C LEU A 201 -22.01 6.38 -6.08
N LEU A 202 -20.80 5.99 -5.68
CA LEU A 202 -20.03 5.00 -6.43
C LEU A 202 -20.54 3.58 -6.23
N VAL A 203 -21.13 3.27 -5.09
CA VAL A 203 -21.78 1.97 -4.86
C VAL A 203 -22.90 1.73 -5.84
N THR A 204 -23.71 2.75 -6.10
CA THR A 204 -24.82 2.64 -7.05
C THR A 204 -24.31 2.47 -8.49
N LEU A 205 -23.08 2.90 -8.79
CA LEU A 205 -22.47 2.81 -10.12
C LEU A 205 -21.60 1.55 -10.34
N LEU A 206 -20.83 1.13 -9.33
CA LEU A 206 -19.77 0.11 -9.42
C LEU A 206 -20.05 -1.16 -8.61
N GLY A 207 -21.11 -1.17 -7.80
CA GLY A 207 -21.53 -2.31 -6.99
C GLY A 207 -20.85 -2.40 -5.61
N TYR A 208 -21.51 -3.13 -4.70
CA TYR A 208 -21.17 -3.19 -3.27
C TYR A 208 -19.79 -3.81 -2.97
N ARG A 209 -19.29 -4.71 -3.84
CA ARG A 209 -18.03 -5.44 -3.59
C ARG A 209 -16.78 -4.56 -3.55
N ARG A 210 -16.84 -3.32 -4.04
CA ARG A 210 -15.68 -2.41 -4.15
C ARG A 210 -15.69 -1.26 -3.14
N ILE A 211 -16.66 -1.20 -2.22
CA ILE A 211 -16.81 -0.09 -1.27
C ILE A 211 -15.54 0.15 -0.47
N ILE A 212 -15.02 -0.92 0.12
CA ILE A 212 -13.88 -0.83 1.02
C ILE A 212 -12.63 -0.35 0.26
N ASP A 213 -12.46 -0.81 -0.98
CA ASP A 213 -11.31 -0.43 -1.82
C ASP A 213 -11.42 1.04 -2.25
N LEU A 214 -12.62 1.51 -2.59
CA LEU A 214 -12.87 2.91 -2.94
C LEU A 214 -12.67 3.83 -1.73
N PHE A 215 -13.22 3.46 -0.58
CA PHE A 215 -13.05 4.20 0.67
C PHE A 215 -11.56 4.27 1.06
N ALA A 216 -10.85 3.15 0.96
CA ALA A 216 -9.42 3.10 1.25
C ALA A 216 -8.59 3.94 0.28
N THR A 217 -8.93 3.93 -1.00
CA THR A 217 -8.25 4.75 -2.00
C THR A 217 -8.49 6.25 -1.77
N GLN A 218 -9.73 6.64 -1.49
CA GLN A 218 -10.08 8.04 -1.24
C GLN A 218 -9.40 8.57 0.03
N THR A 219 -9.54 7.87 1.14
CA THR A 219 -8.92 8.29 2.42
C THR A 219 -7.40 8.35 2.31
N PHE A 220 -6.77 7.37 1.65
CA PHE A 220 -5.34 7.39 1.39
C PHE A 220 -4.90 8.56 0.50
N THR A 221 -5.65 8.83 -0.57
CA THR A 221 -5.36 9.96 -1.47
C THR A 221 -5.53 11.30 -0.76
N CYS A 222 -6.59 11.44 0.05
CA CYS A 222 -6.80 12.64 0.85
C CYS A 222 -5.65 12.89 1.83
N PHE A 223 -5.21 11.83 2.52
CA PHE A 223 -4.11 11.90 3.47
C PHE A 223 -2.79 12.26 2.79
N LEU A 224 -2.41 11.56 1.72
CA LEU A 224 -1.19 11.86 0.99
C LEU A 224 -1.23 13.25 0.35
N GLY A 225 -2.37 13.65 -0.21
CA GLY A 225 -2.58 14.97 -0.75
C GLY A 225 -2.33 16.06 0.29
N ALA A 226 -2.88 15.88 1.50
CA ALA A 226 -2.74 16.83 2.60
C ALA A 226 -1.30 16.90 3.12
N LEU A 227 -0.65 15.74 3.25
CA LEU A 227 0.73 15.64 3.67
C LEU A 227 1.67 16.29 2.65
N ALA A 228 1.49 15.98 1.36
CA ALA A 228 2.33 16.49 0.29
C ALA A 228 2.13 18.00 0.08
N SER A 229 0.88 18.47 0.02
CA SER A 229 0.60 19.91 -0.11
C SER A 229 1.10 20.66 1.13
N GLY A 230 0.83 20.17 2.33
CA GLY A 230 1.33 20.79 3.58
C GLY A 230 2.86 20.87 3.62
N THR A 231 3.56 19.80 3.27
CA THR A 231 5.03 19.75 3.27
C THR A 231 5.64 20.67 2.22
N LEU A 232 5.11 20.67 1.00
CA LEU A 232 5.60 21.53 -0.08
C LEU A 232 5.46 23.02 0.25
N LEU A 233 4.50 23.37 1.10
CA LEU A 233 4.24 24.76 1.52
C LEU A 233 4.96 25.14 2.80
N ALA A 234 5.22 24.17 3.68
CA ALA A 234 6.09 24.35 4.82
C ALA A 234 7.48 24.81 4.39
N ILE A 235 8.01 24.29 3.28
CA ILE A 235 9.33 24.70 2.75
C ILE A 235 9.39 26.21 2.48
N PRO A 236 8.56 26.82 1.61
CA PRO A 236 8.64 28.25 1.36
C PRO A 236 8.23 29.12 2.56
N ALA A 237 7.29 28.67 3.38
CA ALA A 237 6.88 29.41 4.58
C ALA A 237 8.01 29.47 5.62
N PHE A 238 8.70 28.34 5.88
CA PHE A 238 9.77 28.30 6.88
C PHE A 238 11.12 28.80 6.36
N VAL A 239 11.47 28.48 5.10
CA VAL A 239 12.77 28.83 4.53
C VAL A 239 12.81 30.27 4.03
N PHE A 240 11.75 30.72 3.33
CA PHE A 240 11.74 32.02 2.67
C PHE A 240 10.84 33.06 3.36
N LYS A 241 10.09 32.67 4.42
CA LYS A 241 9.10 33.52 5.10
C LYS A 241 8.07 34.13 4.13
N ILE A 242 7.80 33.45 3.02
CA ILE A 242 6.82 33.89 2.02
C ILE A 242 5.43 33.52 2.53
N GLN A 243 4.52 34.49 2.57
CA GLN A 243 3.11 34.22 2.78
C GLN A 243 2.57 33.48 1.54
N VAL A 244 2.22 32.21 1.72
CA VAL A 244 1.64 31.40 0.66
C VAL A 244 0.15 31.71 0.57
N PRO A 245 -0.38 32.16 -0.58
CA PRO A 245 -1.82 32.33 -0.75
C PRO A 245 -2.55 30.99 -0.64
N LEU A 246 -3.66 30.97 0.11
CA LEU A 246 -4.52 29.79 0.30
C LEU A 246 -4.94 29.13 -1.03
N ILE A 247 -5.16 29.92 -2.08
CA ILE A 247 -5.52 29.40 -3.41
C ILE A 247 -4.41 28.51 -4.00
N VAL A 248 -3.13 28.83 -3.77
CA VAL A 248 -2.00 28.02 -4.23
C VAL A 248 -2.00 26.67 -3.52
N VAL A 249 -2.33 26.66 -2.23
CA VAL A 249 -2.45 25.44 -1.42
C VAL A 249 -3.53 24.51 -1.96
N CYS A 250 -4.70 25.08 -2.23
CA CYS A 250 -5.83 24.35 -2.77
C CYS A 250 -5.51 23.78 -4.16
N LEU A 251 -4.89 24.57 -5.04
CA LEU A 251 -4.50 24.11 -6.37
C LEU A 251 -3.47 22.98 -6.32
N LEU A 252 -2.44 23.10 -5.46
CA LEU A 252 -1.46 22.03 -5.26
C LEU A 252 -2.12 20.73 -4.79
N TYR A 253 -3.00 20.83 -3.80
CA TYR A 253 -3.75 19.69 -3.29
C TYR A 253 -4.60 19.05 -4.39
N VAL A 254 -5.35 19.85 -5.17
CA VAL A 254 -6.18 19.40 -6.28
C VAL A 254 -5.34 18.67 -7.32
N VAL A 255 -4.20 19.21 -7.72
CA VAL A 255 -3.32 18.59 -8.72
C VAL A 255 -2.77 17.25 -8.22
N ILE A 256 -2.26 17.21 -6.99
CA ILE A 256 -1.69 15.99 -6.40
C ILE A 256 -2.76 14.90 -6.28
N THR A 257 -3.91 15.24 -5.72
CA THR A 257 -5.00 14.27 -5.52
C THR A 257 -5.62 13.80 -6.83
N SER A 258 -5.74 14.68 -7.84
CA SER A 258 -6.17 14.29 -9.19
C SER A 258 -5.21 13.30 -9.82
N ALA A 259 -3.91 13.55 -9.76
CA ALA A 259 -2.89 12.65 -10.32
C ALA A 259 -2.92 11.27 -9.63
N LEU A 260 -3.06 11.24 -8.31
CA LEU A 260 -3.17 10.00 -7.54
C LEU A 260 -4.45 9.22 -7.90
N MET A 261 -5.59 9.90 -8.00
CA MET A 261 -6.85 9.25 -8.37
C MET A 261 -6.86 8.75 -9.81
N GLN A 262 -6.34 9.53 -10.76
CA GLN A 262 -6.30 9.14 -12.17
C GLN A 262 -5.49 7.85 -12.37
N ASN A 263 -4.38 7.69 -11.65
CA ASN A 263 -3.60 6.45 -11.65
C ASN A 263 -4.41 5.24 -11.15
N TYR A 264 -5.24 5.42 -10.12
CA TYR A 264 -6.13 4.38 -9.60
C TYR A 264 -7.25 4.02 -10.59
N TRP A 265 -7.79 4.99 -11.33
CA TRP A 265 -8.83 4.72 -12.32
C TRP A 265 -8.35 4.01 -13.56
N ILE A 266 -7.19 4.42 -14.08
CA ILE A 266 -6.52 3.73 -15.19
C ILE A 266 -6.36 2.25 -14.84
N TRP A 267 -6.06 1.94 -13.57
CA TRP A 267 -5.99 0.57 -13.13
C TRP A 267 -7.29 -0.20 -13.17
N LEU A 268 -8.39 0.38 -12.68
CA LEU A 268 -9.65 -0.36 -12.52
C LEU A 268 -10.17 -0.95 -13.85
N GLY A 269 -9.47 -0.72 -14.97
CA GLY A 269 -9.83 -1.18 -16.30
C GLY A 269 -11.07 -0.47 -16.80
N ILE A 270 -11.44 0.60 -16.10
CA ILE A 270 -12.55 1.48 -16.42
C ILE A 270 -12.02 2.38 -17.55
N GLY A 271 -11.91 1.81 -18.75
CA GLY A 271 -11.66 2.53 -19.99
C GLY A 271 -12.85 3.41 -20.37
N ASP A 272 -12.77 4.04 -21.55
CA ASP A 272 -13.64 5.09 -22.13
C ASP A 272 -15.15 4.76 -22.27
N GLU A 273 -15.68 3.83 -21.48
CA GLU A 273 -17.12 3.67 -21.31
C GLU A 273 -17.70 4.83 -20.48
N LYS A 274 -18.86 5.36 -20.89
CA LYS A 274 -19.52 6.54 -20.29
C LYS A 274 -19.68 6.46 -18.76
N LYS A 275 -19.98 5.27 -18.22
CA LYS A 275 -20.11 5.03 -16.78
C LYS A 275 -18.77 5.18 -16.05
N GLY A 276 -17.70 4.76 -16.72
CA GLY A 276 -16.36 4.86 -16.22
C GLY A 276 -15.86 6.28 -16.12
N LEU A 277 -16.01 7.05 -17.19
CA LEU A 277 -15.65 8.46 -17.22
C LEU A 277 -16.41 9.28 -16.16
N THR A 278 -17.67 8.93 -15.90
CA THR A 278 -18.49 9.58 -14.86
C THR A 278 -17.98 9.26 -13.45
N ALA A 279 -17.62 8.00 -13.17
CA ALA A 279 -17.01 7.60 -11.90
C ALA A 279 -15.63 8.26 -11.69
N GLN A 280 -14.81 8.33 -12.74
CA GLN A 280 -13.51 9.02 -12.75
C GLN A 280 -13.65 10.51 -12.42
N PHE A 281 -14.58 11.18 -13.10
CA PHE A 281 -14.79 12.61 -12.92
C PHE A 281 -15.36 12.92 -11.53
N THR A 282 -16.41 12.21 -11.10
CA THR A 282 -17.06 12.45 -9.80
C THR A 282 -16.12 12.21 -8.62
N THR A 283 -15.27 11.19 -8.70
CA THR A 283 -14.32 10.89 -7.62
C THR A 283 -13.16 11.85 -7.55
N THR A 284 -12.57 12.17 -8.70
CA THR A 284 -11.53 13.19 -8.80
C THR A 284 -12.08 14.50 -8.26
N LEU A 285 -13.27 14.91 -8.69
CA LEU A 285 -13.93 16.12 -8.21
C LEU A 285 -14.16 16.11 -6.70
N ALA A 286 -14.67 15.03 -6.09
CA ALA A 286 -14.94 15.07 -4.65
C ALA A 286 -13.69 15.00 -3.79
N VAL A 287 -12.63 14.29 -4.20
CA VAL A 287 -11.36 14.31 -3.46
C VAL A 287 -10.73 15.69 -3.57
N THR A 288 -10.69 16.25 -4.77
CA THR A 288 -10.08 17.56 -5.03
C THR A 288 -10.85 18.69 -4.33
N LEU A 289 -12.17 18.76 -4.50
CA LEU A 289 -13.03 19.73 -3.84
C LEU A 289 -13.04 19.52 -2.32
N GLY A 290 -13.30 18.29 -1.87
CA GLY A 290 -13.40 17.95 -0.45
C GLY A 290 -12.14 18.28 0.34
N GLY A 291 -10.96 18.05 -0.24
CA GLY A 291 -9.72 18.44 0.42
C GLY A 291 -9.30 19.90 0.21
N SER A 292 -9.67 20.55 -0.91
CA SER A 292 -9.50 22.00 -1.04
C SER A 292 -10.32 22.78 -0.01
N THR A 293 -11.56 22.35 0.26
CA THR A 293 -12.44 22.94 1.27
C THR A 293 -11.90 22.77 2.69
N LEU A 294 -11.09 21.73 2.95
CA LEU A 294 -10.43 21.57 4.24
C LEU A 294 -9.34 22.62 4.46
N TRP A 295 -8.64 23.02 3.40
CA TRP A 295 -7.63 24.07 3.51
C TRP A 295 -8.25 25.45 3.70
N THR A 296 -9.39 25.71 3.06
CA THR A 296 -10.03 27.04 3.13
C THR A 296 -10.77 27.27 4.45
N GLY A 297 -11.14 26.20 5.16
CA GLY A 297 -12.22 26.28 6.13
C GLY A 297 -13.52 26.76 5.48
N TYR A 298 -14.58 26.88 6.27
CA TYR A 298 -15.89 27.33 5.79
C TYR A 298 -15.91 28.83 5.42
N LEU A 299 -14.77 29.51 5.32
CA LEU A 299 -14.65 30.93 4.94
C LEU A 299 -15.04 31.21 3.48
N ALA A 300 -15.38 30.18 2.70
CA ALA A 300 -16.11 30.30 1.44
C ALA A 300 -17.65 30.29 1.64
N THR A 301 -18.16 30.74 2.79
CA THR A 301 -19.47 31.41 2.77
C THR A 301 -19.31 32.61 1.84
N PHE A 302 -19.79 32.42 0.61
CA PHE A 302 -19.96 33.48 -0.37
C PHE A 302 -20.43 34.76 0.35
N PRO A 303 -19.82 35.93 0.09
CA PRO A 303 -20.35 37.19 0.57
C PRO A 303 -21.80 37.40 0.11
#